data_AF-A0A661M9W4-F1
#
_entry.id   AF-A0A661M9W4-F1
#
_cell.length_a   1.000
_cell.length_b   1.000
_cell.length_c   1.000
_cell.angle_alpha   90.00
_cell.angle_beta   90.00
_cell.angle_gamma   90.00
#
_symmetry.space_group_name_H-M   'P 1'
#
loop_
_entity.id
_entity.type
_entity.pdbx_description
1 polymer ?
#
loop_
_entity_poly.entity_id
_entity_poly.type
_entity_poly.pdbx_seq_one_letter_code
_entity_poly.pdbx_strand_id
1 'polypeptide(L)'
;SGYTYYKRIMGHEMGSEARDTYVSLEHYLRPDLIAWLSYDYQKRSAQSESPESRDRYDLGLTWWQSGNCCLQAGYRYESIDNMDNVEGNDLDNHILWVSVNYSL
;
A
#
# COMPACT_ATOMS: atom_id res chain seq x y z
N SER A 1 -18.19 3.05 22.07
CA SER A 1 -18.37 3.52 20.69
C SER A 1 -17.37 4.65 20.46
N GLY A 2 -16.18 4.32 19.97
CA GLY A 2 -15.11 5.29 19.78
C GLY A 2 -14.25 4.82 18.60
N TYR A 3 -13.89 5.75 17.72
CA TYR A 3 -13.05 5.59 16.52
C TYR A 3 -13.72 5.20 15.20
N THR A 4 -14.95 5.64 14.96
CA THR A 4 -15.49 5.71 13.59
C THR A 4 -16.22 7.03 13.37
N TYR A 5 -15.74 7.83 12.41
CA TYR A 5 -16.48 8.97 11.87
C TYR A 5 -16.72 8.68 10.38
N TYR A 6 -18.00 8.55 9.98
CA TYR A 6 -18.41 8.24 8.60
C TYR A 6 -17.80 6.98 7.96
N LYS A 7 -17.77 5.85 8.68
CA LYS A 7 -17.21 4.57 8.18
C LYS A 7 -15.75 4.64 7.69
N ARG A 8 -15.05 5.73 7.96
CA ARG A 8 -13.60 5.86 7.81
C ARG A 8 -12.99 5.88 9.20
N ILE A 9 -12.10 4.93 9.45
CA ILE A 9 -11.29 4.90 10.66
C ILE A 9 -10.35 6.10 10.59
N MET A 10 -10.46 7.02 11.56
CA MET A 10 -9.56 8.17 11.67
C MET A 10 -8.49 7.84 12.72
N GLY A 11 -7.32 7.42 12.23
CA GLY A 11 -6.14 7.00 13.00
C GLY A 11 -5.16 6.23 12.10
N HIS A 12 -3.95 5.93 12.59
CA HIS A 12 -3.08 4.91 11.98
C HIS A 12 -3.92 3.61 11.88
N GLU A 13 -3.98 2.98 10.70
CA GLU A 13 -5.00 2.02 10.22
C GLU A 13 -5.22 0.74 11.06
N MET A 14 -4.69 0.66 12.28
CA MET A 14 -4.07 -0.56 12.77
C MET A 14 -4.35 -0.84 14.26
N GLY A 15 -5.03 0.06 14.98
CA GLY A 15 -5.31 -0.12 16.41
C GLY A 15 -4.05 -0.03 17.29
N SER A 16 -4.17 -0.38 18.57
CA SER A 16 -3.12 -0.18 19.57
C SER A 16 -1.92 -1.14 19.48
N GLU A 17 -2.01 -2.21 18.67
CA GLU A 17 -0.99 -3.27 18.60
C GLU A 17 -0.74 -3.71 17.16
N ALA A 18 -0.12 -2.82 16.40
CA ALA A 18 0.26 -3.06 15.03
C ALA A 18 1.76 -2.97 14.84
N ARG A 19 2.28 -3.87 14.00
CA ARG A 19 3.63 -3.75 13.47
C ARG A 19 3.54 -3.40 12.00
N ASP A 20 4.20 -2.32 11.65
CA ASP A 20 4.34 -1.86 10.27
C ASP A 20 5.84 -1.83 9.94
N THR A 21 6.19 -2.34 8.77
CA THR A 21 7.52 -2.22 8.18
C THR A 21 7.38 -1.81 6.73
N TYR A 22 7.80 -0.58 6.45
CA TYR A 22 7.82 -0.04 5.10
C TYR A 22 9.26 0.11 4.60
N VAL A 23 9.53 -0.45 3.43
CA VAL A 23 10.81 -0.34 2.72
C VAL A 23 10.52 0.13 1.31
N SER A 24 11.25 1.14 0.84
CA SER A 24 11.14 1.60 -0.55
C SER A 24 12.51 1.81 -1.17
N LEU A 25 12.56 1.54 -2.47
CA LEU A 25 13.70 1.77 -3.33
C LEU A 25 13.23 2.58 -4.53
N GLU A 26 13.87 3.71 -4.76
CA GLU A 26 13.62 4.55 -5.92
C GLU A 26 14.91 4.71 -6.71
N HIS A 27 14.79 4.64 -8.04
CA HIS A 27 15.93 4.80 -8.93
C HIS A 27 15.56 5.65 -10.15
N TYR A 28 16.39 6.63 -10.44
CA TYR A 28 16.27 7.48 -11.61
C TYR A 28 16.83 6.74 -12.82
N LEU A 29 15.96 6.19 -13.67
CA LEU A 29 16.35 5.62 -14.96
C LEU A 29 16.76 6.72 -15.94
N ARG A 30 16.09 7.86 -15.86
CA ARG A 30 16.38 9.11 -16.57
C ARG A 30 16.01 10.29 -15.66
N PRO A 31 16.45 11.53 -15.96
CA PRO A 31 16.06 12.70 -15.17
C PRO A 31 14.55 12.91 -15.07
N ASP A 32 13.80 12.44 -16.06
CA ASP A 32 12.35 12.53 -16.17
C ASP A 32 11.63 11.22 -15.80
N LEU A 33 12.34 10.10 -15.62
CA LEU A 33 11.76 8.78 -15.40
C LEU A 33 12.34 8.10 -14.16
N ILE A 34 11.47 7.86 -13.19
CA ILE A 34 11.81 7.23 -11.90
C ILE A 34 11.12 5.87 -11.85
N ALA A 35 11.88 4.83 -11.56
CA ALA A 35 11.34 3.54 -11.17
C ALA A 35 11.32 3.43 -9.65
N TRP A 36 10.26 2.86 -9.10
CA TRP A 36 10.11 2.68 -7.67
C TRP A 36 9.59 1.28 -7.37
N LEU A 37 10.05 0.74 -6.26
CA LEU A 37 9.65 -0.54 -5.69
C LEU A 37 9.45 -0.33 -4.20
N SER A 38 8.33 -0.75 -3.65
CA SER A 38 8.08 -0.71 -2.22
C SER A 38 7.55 -2.04 -1.70
N TYR A 39 7.92 -2.33 -0.47
CA TYR A 39 7.40 -3.43 0.33
C TYR A 39 6.83 -2.86 1.61
N ASP A 40 5.61 -3.27 1.93
CA ASP A 40 4.86 -2.84 3.10
C ASP A 40 4.36 -4.11 3.79
N TYR A 41 4.84 -4.31 5.01
CA TYR A 41 4.44 -5.42 5.87
C TYR A 41 3.64 -4.89 7.04
N GLN A 42 2.45 -5.46 7.21
CA GLN A 42 1.47 -5.01 8.16
C GLN A 42 0.96 -6.20 8.96
N LYS A 43 1.06 -6.13 10.29
CA LYS A 43 0.49 -7.15 11.17
C LYS A 43 -0.45 -6.52 12.19
N ARG A 44 -1.70 -6.96 12.18
CA ARG A 44 -2.78 -6.46 13.04
C ARG A 44 -3.18 -7.51 14.08
N SER A 45 -3.56 -7.05 15.28
CA SER A 45 -4.02 -7.90 16.39
C SER A 45 -3.00 -8.99 16.76
N ALA A 46 -1.74 -8.60 16.94
CA ALA A 46 -0.62 -9.55 17.10
C ALA A 46 -0.73 -10.53 18.28
N GLN A 47 -1.60 -10.27 19.26
CA GLN A 47 -1.91 -11.16 20.39
C GLN A 47 -3.22 -11.96 20.25
N SER A 48 -3.94 -11.85 19.12
CA SER A 48 -5.12 -12.65 18.82
C SER A 48 -4.75 -14.10 18.47
N GLU A 49 -5.68 -15.04 18.63
CA GLU A 49 -5.50 -16.44 18.19
C GLU A 49 -5.28 -16.55 16.68
N SER A 50 -5.82 -15.59 15.90
CA SER A 50 -5.66 -15.49 14.44
C SER A 50 -5.27 -14.06 14.05
N PRO A 51 -3.99 -13.68 14.13
CA PRO A 51 -3.54 -12.36 13.72
C PRO A 51 -3.64 -12.21 12.19
N GLU A 52 -4.08 -11.04 11.75
CA GLU A 52 -4.11 -10.69 10.32
C GLU A 52 -2.72 -10.21 9.92
N SER A 53 -2.19 -10.77 8.83
CA SER A 53 -0.90 -10.38 8.23
C SER A 53 -1.18 -9.88 6.82
N ARG A 54 -0.50 -8.82 6.41
CA ARG A 54 -0.63 -8.24 5.09
C ARG A 54 0.75 -7.93 4.53
N ASP A 55 1.04 -8.56 3.40
CA ASP A 55 2.28 -8.39 2.65
C ASP A 55 1.95 -7.72 1.33
N ARG A 56 2.44 -6.49 1.16
CA ARG A 56 2.14 -5.69 -0.02
C ARG A 56 3.43 -5.32 -0.74
N TYR A 57 3.46 -5.64 -2.02
CA TYR A 57 4.54 -5.34 -2.93
C TYR A 57 4.00 -4.40 -4.01
N ASP A 58 4.56 -3.21 -4.09
CA ASP A 58 4.25 -2.29 -5.16
C ASP A 58 5.48 -2.06 -6.02
N LEU A 59 5.28 -1.98 -7.32
CA LEU A 59 6.29 -1.55 -8.27
C LEU A 59 5.66 -0.60 -9.27
N GLY A 60 6.43 0.38 -9.73
CA GLY A 60 5.93 1.27 -10.74
C GLY A 60 6.95 2.24 -11.29
N LEU A 61 6.42 3.10 -12.15
CA LEU A 61 7.14 4.10 -12.89
C LEU A 61 6.44 5.44 -12.72
N THR A 62 7.23 6.48 -12.53
CA THR A 62 6.81 7.87 -12.53
C THR A 62 7.54 8.58 -13.66
N TRP A 63 6.80 9.16 -14.59
CA TRP A 63 7.31 9.90 -15.73
C TRP A 63 6.85 11.36 -15.70
N TRP A 64 7.81 12.27 -15.66
CA TRP A 64 7.60 13.71 -15.67
C TRP A 64 7.76 14.26 -17.09
N GLN A 65 6.66 14.46 -17.79
CA GLN A 65 6.67 15.08 -19.11
C GLN A 65 6.54 16.61 -18.98
N SER A 66 7.59 17.33 -19.37
CA SER A 66 7.60 18.79 -19.53
C SER A 66 7.18 19.59 -18.29
N GLY A 67 7.52 19.13 -17.07
CA GLY A 67 7.31 19.85 -15.80
C GLY A 67 5.86 20.00 -15.34
N ASN A 68 4.90 19.93 -16.26
CA ASN A 68 3.48 20.20 -16.02
C ASN A 68 2.62 18.93 -16.07
N CYS A 69 3.17 17.81 -16.54
CA CYS A 69 2.47 16.53 -16.63
C CYS A 69 3.29 15.45 -15.91
N CYS A 70 2.66 14.74 -14.99
CA CYS A 70 3.22 13.59 -14.29
C CYS A 70 2.33 12.38 -14.54
N LEU A 71 2.88 11.39 -15.23
CA LEU A 71 2.23 10.12 -15.48
C LEU A 71 2.84 9.08 -14.56
N GLN A 72 2.00 8.36 -13.84
CA GLN A 72 2.40 7.27 -12.97
C GLN A 72 1.67 6.01 -13.39
N ALA A 73 2.38 4.90 -13.41
CA ALA A 73 1.79 3.60 -13.61
C ALA A 73 2.41 2.64 -12.60
N GLY A 74 1.59 1.77 -12.04
CA GLY A 74 2.07 0.84 -11.04
C GLY A 74 1.25 -0.43 -11.00
N TYR A 75 1.87 -1.43 -10.42
CA TYR A 75 1.27 -2.70 -10.11
C TYR A 75 1.50 -2.98 -8.63
N ARG A 76 0.45 -3.42 -7.96
CA ARG A 76 0.46 -3.87 -6.57
C ARG A 76 0.03 -5.31 -6.52
N TYR A 77 0.86 -6.12 -5.88
CA TYR A 77 0.46 -7.41 -5.35
C TYR A 77 0.30 -7.30 -3.85
N GLU A 78 -0.75 -7.88 -3.31
CA GLU A 78 -1.05 -7.85 -1.89
C GLU A 78 -1.61 -9.19 -1.46
N SER A 79 -0.94 -9.82 -0.51
CA SER A 79 -1.37 -11.05 0.16
C SER A 79 -1.86 -10.68 1.55
N ILE A 80 -3.03 -11.18 1.93
CA ILE A 80 -3.62 -11.00 3.26
C ILE A 80 -3.90 -12.38 3.84
N ASP A 81 -3.27 -12.70 4.97
CA ASP A 81 -3.55 -13.91 5.73
C ASP A 81 -4.53 -13.59 6.86
N ASN A 82 -5.52 -14.46 7.08
CA ASN A 82 -6.55 -14.31 8.12
C ASN A 82 -7.28 -12.96 8.10
N MET A 83 -7.76 -12.55 6.92
CA MET A 83 -8.51 -11.30 6.74
C MET A 83 -9.69 -11.21 7.72
N ASP A 84 -9.86 -10.04 8.33
CA ASP A 84 -10.81 -9.75 9.39
C ASP A 84 -10.62 -10.59 10.67
N ASN A 85 -9.39 -11.08 10.90
CA ASN A 85 -9.05 -11.99 12.01
C ASN A 85 -9.80 -13.33 11.97
N VAL A 86 -10.22 -13.78 10.78
CA VAL A 86 -10.86 -15.08 10.57
C VAL A 86 -9.84 -16.08 10.05
N GLU A 87 -9.57 -17.15 10.80
CA GLU A 87 -8.60 -18.18 10.42
C GLU A 87 -8.91 -18.78 9.03
N GLY A 88 -7.92 -18.78 8.14
CA GLY A 88 -8.01 -19.34 6.79
C GLY A 88 -8.82 -18.50 5.79
N ASN A 89 -9.19 -17.26 6.15
CA ASN A 89 -9.77 -16.29 5.23
C ASN A 89 -8.67 -15.50 4.52
N ASP A 90 -7.95 -16.16 3.63
CA ASP A 90 -6.81 -15.58 2.93
C ASP A 90 -7.25 -14.92 1.61
N LEU A 91 -6.63 -13.79 1.27
CA LEU A 91 -6.96 -13.01 0.08
C LEU A 91 -5.71 -12.52 -0.65
N ASP A 92 -5.66 -12.82 -1.96
CA ASP A 92 -4.68 -12.26 -2.88
C ASP A 92 -5.33 -11.19 -3.77
N ASN A 93 -4.73 -10.00 -3.79
CA ASN A 93 -5.13 -8.89 -4.63
C ASN A 93 -4.04 -8.53 -5.65
N HIS A 94 -4.46 -8.31 -6.89
CA HIS A 94 -3.63 -7.84 -7.99
C HIS A 94 -4.22 -6.54 -8.53
N ILE A 95 -3.55 -5.42 -8.30
CA ILE A 95 -4.06 -4.09 -8.66
C ILE A 95 -3.09 -3.45 -9.66
N LEU A 96 -3.55 -3.27 -10.89
CA LEU A 96 -2.89 -2.43 -11.87
C LEU A 96 -3.53 -1.05 -11.85
N TRP A 97 -2.71 -0.01 -11.83
CA TRP A 97 -3.21 1.37 -11.80
C TRP A 97 -2.37 2.28 -12.69
N VAL A 98 -3.03 3.33 -13.18
CA VAL A 98 -2.42 4.42 -13.93
C VAL A 98 -3.01 5.72 -13.41
N SER A 99 -2.17 6.72 -13.22
CA SER A 99 -2.53 8.05 -12.75
C SER A 99 -1.89 9.10 -13.64
N VAL A 100 -2.63 10.16 -13.95
CA VAL A 100 -2.15 11.29 -14.72
C VAL A 100 -2.46 12.55 -13.92
N ASN A 101 -1.42 13.28 -13.56
CA ASN A 101 -1.52 14.54 -12.86
C ASN A 101 -1.05 15.65 -13.80
N TYR A 102 -1.88 16.67 -13.98
CA TYR A 102 -1.57 17.81 -14.82
C TYR A 102 -1.81 19.10 -14.05
N SER A 103 -0.83 20.01 -14.10
CA SER A 103 -0.90 21.31 -13.42
C SER A 103 -0.85 22.45 -14.46
N LEU A 104 -1.84 23.33 -14.38
CA LEU A 104 -2.03 24.54 -15.21
C LEU A 104 -1.30 25.75 -14.62
#